data_AF-A0A5R8ZC42-F1
#
_entry.id   AF-A0A5R8ZC42-F1
#
_cell.length_a   1.000
_cell.length_b   1.000
_cell.length_c   1.000
_cell.angle_alpha   90.00
_cell.angle_beta   90.00
_cell.angle_gamma   90.00
#
_symmetry.space_group_name_H-M   'P 1'
#
loop_
_entity.id
_entity.type
_entity.pdbx_description
1 polymer ?
#
loop_
_entity_poly.entity_id
_entity_poly.type
_entity_poly.pdbx_seq_one_letter_code
_entity_poly.pdbx_strand_id
1 'polypeptide(L)'
;MSRKRRQVYLPPTYVGAQPPPGPGSGPALVWPAGDLGPRELDMFYMNLTRGLISIQGAALDEYNKKLSTLGVDLDSEIARIQKLELSSSKPVEMMKSGVRVRARLIELKRSDMDKQRAEAARFYGVSPFDKELRHFIPFVNSKKYKGTDPLREFGTSWHAAYQVKLREAEIARLEEQISVLEQKIQQAEIESLEENARQAIRAANTYRHALSVASIAPLIVAAAGASVAVQTAALRGSIRAGIAGLGGSLAAPLVAGVAALLYPSSLGNGERQEKYLLSMPLADLKLELDGPAQAAALVRGAVDLPLRMGFRSEVDGQAELFVTQFAGFSPSVRVLAAQFDAGIGGYSVAVGDDVSSTLVWTPAVTPPGNSNTSPVTPPSPSVLAGPTLEAIEGRLDEYPELADVGFDDYVIIFPADSGLPPLYVVFKNLRYLPGVGSGNGSVVDGTYLVEGNEKGAGVPVQIANNLRGRRFSSFNSFRKAFWRLVAEDPVLSLQFDRLALASMKAGLAPPAPKSEWVGERGKYEIHHEVRISDGGAVYDVDNLVILSPKFHLLKHKGSKGL
;
A
#
# COMPACT_ATOMS: atom_id res chain seq x y z
N MET A 1 -17.79 -40.84 30.64
CA MET A 1 -17.92 -39.36 30.54
C MET A 1 -19.00 -39.06 29.51
N SER A 2 -20.21 -38.69 29.95
CA SER A 2 -21.36 -38.49 29.05
C SER A 2 -22.01 -37.14 29.33
N ARG A 3 -22.09 -36.32 28.27
CA ARG A 3 -22.58 -34.94 28.26
C ARG A 3 -24.11 -34.93 28.40
N LYS A 4 -24.64 -34.33 29.48
CA LYS A 4 -26.08 -34.07 29.64
C LYS A 4 -26.53 -32.98 28.67
N ARG A 5 -27.31 -33.35 27.64
CA ARG A 5 -28.16 -32.43 26.87
C ARG A 5 -29.37 -32.07 27.75
N ARG A 6 -29.58 -30.77 28.02
CA ARG A 6 -30.84 -30.27 28.58
C ARG A 6 -31.90 -30.30 27.47
N GLN A 7 -32.85 -31.22 27.57
CA GLN A 7 -34.13 -31.15 26.86
C GLN A 7 -34.93 -29.98 27.43
N VAL A 8 -35.27 -29.02 26.57
CA VAL A 8 -36.24 -27.96 26.87
C VAL A 8 -37.63 -28.53 26.53
N TYR A 9 -38.52 -28.52 27.51
CA TYR A 9 -39.90 -28.97 27.38
C TYR A 9 -40.70 -27.87 26.64
N LEU A 10 -41.16 -28.14 25.42
CA LEU A 10 -42.13 -27.29 24.73
C LEU A 10 -43.53 -27.59 25.29
N PRO A 11 -44.34 -26.60 25.70
CA PRO A 11 -45.74 -26.83 26.00
C PRO A 11 -46.54 -27.13 24.71
N PRO A 12 -47.64 -27.89 24.82
CA PRO A 12 -48.34 -28.45 23.66
C PRO A 12 -48.94 -27.37 22.77
N THR A 13 -48.72 -27.54 21.46
CA THR A 13 -49.42 -26.84 20.38
C THR A 13 -50.93 -27.08 20.50
N TYR A 14 -51.68 -26.01 20.79
CA TYR A 14 -53.13 -26.04 20.67
C TYR A 14 -53.50 -26.12 19.18
N VAL A 15 -54.11 -27.24 18.78
CA VAL A 15 -54.76 -27.42 17.49
C VAL A 15 -56.26 -27.26 17.73
N GLY A 16 -56.78 -26.10 17.35
CA GLY A 16 -58.21 -25.78 17.39
C GLY A 16 -58.51 -24.68 16.36
N ALA A 17 -59.71 -24.68 15.80
CA ALA A 17 -60.10 -23.81 14.70
C ALA A 17 -59.80 -22.32 14.96
N GLN A 18 -59.30 -21.63 13.93
CA GLN A 18 -59.09 -20.17 13.92
C GLN A 18 -60.38 -19.44 14.32
N PRO A 19 -60.33 -18.50 15.29
CA PRO A 19 -61.38 -17.51 15.42
C PRO A 19 -61.32 -16.53 14.24
N PRO A 20 -62.46 -16.00 13.76
CA PRO A 20 -62.50 -15.12 12.59
C PRO A 20 -61.72 -13.81 12.83
N PRO A 21 -61.19 -13.17 11.77
CA PRO A 21 -60.48 -11.90 11.88
C PRO A 21 -61.49 -10.77 12.05
N GLY A 22 -61.41 -10.05 13.16
CA GLY A 22 -62.18 -8.84 13.42
C GLY A 22 -61.57 -8.07 14.58
N PRO A 23 -61.70 -6.73 14.63
CA PRO A 23 -61.20 -5.94 15.74
C PRO A 23 -61.99 -6.38 16.97
N GLY A 24 -61.32 -7.00 17.94
CA GLY A 24 -61.95 -7.42 19.17
C GLY A 24 -62.44 -6.19 19.93
N SER A 25 -63.70 -5.83 19.74
CA SER A 25 -64.45 -4.99 20.64
C SER A 25 -64.46 -5.71 22.00
N GLY A 26 -63.57 -5.27 22.90
CA GLY A 26 -63.78 -5.48 24.34
C GLY A 26 -65.20 -5.05 24.73
N PRO A 27 -65.73 -5.53 25.87
CA PRO A 27 -67.08 -5.18 26.30
C PRO A 27 -67.26 -3.66 26.22
N ALA A 28 -68.34 -3.21 25.58
CA ALA A 28 -68.65 -1.80 25.44
C ALA A 28 -68.73 -1.18 26.85
N LEU A 29 -67.66 -0.49 27.25
CA LEU A 29 -67.57 0.21 28.51
C LEU A 29 -68.40 1.47 28.36
N VAL A 30 -69.69 1.37 28.70
CA VAL A 30 -70.59 2.53 28.75
C VAL A 30 -70.24 3.34 29.99
N TRP A 31 -69.89 4.61 29.80
CA TRP A 31 -69.68 5.52 30.92
C TRP A 31 -71.00 5.63 31.69
N PRO A 32 -71.02 5.39 33.01
CA PRO A 32 -72.27 5.37 33.74
C PRO A 32 -72.96 6.72 33.69
N ALA A 33 -74.19 6.73 33.17
CA ALA A 33 -75.08 7.88 33.16
C ALA A 33 -76.04 7.78 34.36
N GLY A 34 -75.51 7.97 35.57
CA GLY A 34 -76.29 7.93 36.82
C GLY A 34 -75.48 7.53 38.06
N ASP A 35 -76.09 7.72 39.24
CA ASP A 35 -75.50 7.33 40.52
C ASP A 35 -75.48 5.80 40.65
N LEU A 36 -74.33 5.19 40.38
CA LEU A 36 -74.06 3.78 40.60
C LEU A 36 -73.92 3.47 42.10
N GLY A 37 -74.36 2.28 42.51
CA GLY A 37 -74.08 1.79 43.87
C GLY A 37 -72.59 1.46 44.08
N PRO A 38 -72.08 1.40 45.33
CA PRO A 38 -70.65 1.17 45.62
C PRO A 38 -70.06 -0.08 44.96
N ARG A 39 -70.83 -1.18 44.88
CA ARG A 39 -70.38 -2.44 44.24
C ARG A 39 -70.31 -2.35 42.72
N GLU A 40 -71.19 -1.57 42.10
CA GLU A 40 -71.23 -1.39 40.65
C GLU A 40 -70.10 -0.47 40.18
N LEU A 41 -69.77 0.54 40.99
CA LEU A 41 -68.57 1.37 40.83
C LEU A 41 -67.29 0.54 40.87
N ASP A 42 -67.13 -0.34 41.87
CA ASP A 42 -65.95 -1.21 41.98
C ASP A 42 -65.80 -2.14 40.76
N MET A 43 -66.89 -2.77 40.30
CA MET A 43 -66.86 -3.61 39.09
C MET A 43 -66.53 -2.80 37.83
N PHE A 44 -67.07 -1.59 37.72
CA PHE A 44 -66.77 -0.69 36.61
C PHE A 44 -65.28 -0.33 36.54
N TYR A 45 -64.68 0.11 37.66
CA TYR A 45 -63.26 0.46 37.70
C TYR A 45 -62.35 -0.75 37.47
N MET A 46 -62.73 -1.93 37.95
CA MET A 46 -62.00 -3.17 37.68
C MET A 46 -62.01 -3.54 36.18
N ASN A 47 -63.18 -3.47 35.54
CA ASN A 47 -63.31 -3.76 34.11
C ASN A 47 -62.59 -2.71 33.24
N LEU A 48 -62.68 -1.43 33.61
CA LEU A 48 -61.94 -0.36 32.94
C LEU A 48 -60.43 -0.59 33.04
N THR A 49 -59.92 -0.88 34.24
CA THR A 49 -58.48 -1.09 34.43
C THR A 49 -57.98 -2.27 33.60
N ARG A 50 -58.73 -3.38 33.53
CA ARG A 50 -58.43 -4.52 32.64
C ARG A 50 -58.44 -4.12 31.17
N GLY A 51 -59.41 -3.30 30.74
CA GLY A 51 -59.49 -2.76 29.39
C GLY A 51 -58.27 -1.92 29.01
N LEU A 52 -57.86 -1.00 29.88
CA LEU A 52 -56.67 -0.15 29.65
C LEU A 52 -55.37 -0.98 29.58
N ILE A 53 -55.22 -1.98 30.46
CA ILE A 53 -54.08 -2.92 30.42
C ILE A 53 -54.07 -3.69 29.09
N SER A 54 -55.23 -4.18 28.65
CA SER A 54 -55.34 -4.90 27.38
C SER A 54 -54.97 -4.02 26.17
N ILE A 55 -55.38 -2.75 26.17
CA ILE A 55 -55.06 -1.79 25.11
C ILE A 55 -53.54 -1.53 25.07
N GLN A 56 -52.92 -1.30 26.23
CA GLN A 56 -51.46 -1.13 26.33
C GLN A 56 -50.73 -2.40 25.88
N GLY A 57 -51.19 -3.57 26.31
CA GLY A 57 -50.63 -4.87 25.96
C GLY A 57 -50.66 -5.15 24.46
N ALA A 58 -51.77 -4.84 23.78
CA ALA A 58 -51.88 -5.01 22.34
C ALA A 58 -50.86 -4.16 21.56
N ALA A 59 -50.63 -2.91 21.98
CA ALA A 59 -49.62 -2.05 21.36
C ALA A 59 -48.18 -2.55 21.61
N LEU A 60 -47.91 -3.09 22.80
CA LEU A 60 -46.63 -3.72 23.13
C LEU A 60 -46.38 -5.00 22.33
N ASP A 61 -47.39 -5.85 22.15
CA ASP A 61 -47.28 -7.10 21.38
C ASP A 61 -46.98 -6.82 19.91
N GLU A 62 -47.63 -5.81 19.34
CA GLU A 62 -47.35 -5.37 17.97
C GLU A 62 -45.92 -4.84 17.83
N TYR A 63 -45.47 -4.00 18.78
CA TYR A 63 -44.09 -3.52 18.83
C TYR A 63 -43.09 -4.67 18.89
N ASN A 64 -43.28 -5.63 19.79
CA ASN A 64 -42.39 -6.78 19.95
C ASN A 64 -42.33 -7.64 18.67
N LYS A 65 -43.47 -7.82 18.00
CA LYS A 65 -43.54 -8.53 16.71
C LYS A 65 -42.72 -7.80 15.64
N LYS A 66 -42.88 -6.48 15.51
CA LYS A 66 -42.13 -5.66 14.55
C LYS A 66 -40.64 -5.60 14.87
N LEU A 67 -40.29 -5.51 16.15
CA LEU A 67 -38.90 -5.51 16.59
C LEU A 67 -38.19 -6.82 16.22
N SER A 68 -38.90 -7.96 16.25
CA SER A 68 -38.34 -9.26 15.85
C SER A 68 -38.02 -9.38 14.36
N THR A 69 -38.70 -8.61 13.49
CA THR A 69 -38.49 -8.61 12.03
C THR A 69 -37.69 -7.41 11.52
N LEU A 70 -37.25 -6.53 12.43
CA LEU A 70 -36.61 -5.24 12.14
C LEU A 70 -35.54 -5.32 11.04
N GLY A 71 -34.60 -6.26 11.14
CA GLY A 71 -33.51 -6.40 10.17
C GLY A 71 -34.00 -6.73 8.75
N VAL A 72 -34.91 -7.70 8.64
CA VAL A 72 -35.48 -8.13 7.34
C VAL A 72 -36.30 -7.01 6.71
N ASP A 73 -37.08 -6.30 7.53
CA ASP A 73 -37.92 -5.20 7.06
C ASP A 73 -37.05 -4.05 6.53
N LEU A 74 -36.01 -3.64 7.28
CA LEU A 74 -35.06 -2.61 6.85
C LEU A 74 -34.30 -2.99 5.58
N ASP A 75 -33.81 -4.23 5.47
CA ASP A 75 -33.11 -4.68 4.27
C ASP A 75 -34.01 -4.63 3.03
N SER A 76 -35.30 -4.95 3.20
CA SER A 76 -36.29 -4.84 2.13
C SER A 76 -36.57 -3.38 1.72
N GLU A 77 -36.60 -2.44 2.67
CA GLU A 77 -36.78 -1.01 2.40
C GLU A 77 -35.56 -0.42 1.70
N ILE A 78 -34.36 -0.78 2.15
CA ILE A 78 -33.09 -0.40 1.52
C ILE A 78 -33.07 -0.87 0.07
N ALA A 79 -33.43 -2.13 -0.20
CA ALA A 79 -33.45 -2.68 -1.55
C ALA A 79 -34.44 -1.96 -2.48
N ARG A 80 -35.58 -1.48 -1.96
CA ARG A 80 -36.55 -0.70 -2.73
C ARG A 80 -36.00 0.66 -3.14
N ILE A 81 -35.36 1.37 -2.21
CA ILE A 81 -34.78 2.69 -2.48
C ILE A 81 -33.56 2.56 -3.40
N GLN A 82 -32.73 1.55 -3.21
CA GLN A 82 -31.54 1.33 -4.02
C GLN A 82 -31.86 1.06 -5.50
N LYS A 83 -33.00 0.42 -5.81
CA LYS A 83 -33.47 0.23 -7.19
C LYS A 83 -33.82 1.53 -7.92
N LEU A 84 -34.02 2.63 -7.18
CA LEU A 84 -34.34 3.95 -7.73
C LEU A 84 -33.08 4.81 -7.97
N GLU A 85 -31.91 4.41 -7.45
CA GLU A 85 -30.63 5.11 -7.72
C GLU A 85 -29.92 4.51 -8.95
N LEU A 86 -29.20 5.35 -9.72
CA LEU A 86 -28.32 4.86 -10.78
C LEU A 86 -27.19 4.01 -10.19
N SER A 87 -27.02 2.78 -10.69
CA SER A 87 -25.96 1.87 -10.25
C SER A 87 -24.61 2.24 -10.86
N SER A 88 -23.58 2.38 -10.02
CA SER A 88 -22.17 2.42 -10.45
C SER A 88 -21.57 1.02 -10.49
N SER A 89 -20.67 0.74 -11.44
CA SER A 89 -19.93 -0.53 -11.51
C SER A 89 -18.73 -0.59 -10.56
N LYS A 90 -18.35 0.53 -9.94
CA LYS A 90 -17.18 0.59 -9.04
C LYS A 90 -17.59 0.21 -7.60
N PRO A 91 -16.89 -0.74 -6.94
CA PRO A 91 -17.24 -1.21 -5.60
C PRO A 91 -17.37 -0.11 -4.54
N VAL A 92 -16.42 0.83 -4.48
CA VAL A 92 -16.44 1.95 -3.51
C VAL A 92 -17.64 2.87 -3.76
N GLU A 93 -17.98 3.13 -5.02
CA GLU A 93 -19.13 3.97 -5.38
C GLU A 93 -20.47 3.28 -5.04
N MET A 94 -20.54 1.95 -5.16
CA MET A 94 -21.70 1.18 -4.68
C MET A 94 -21.86 1.29 -3.16
N MET A 95 -20.77 1.21 -2.40
CA MET A 95 -20.82 1.37 -0.94
C MET A 95 -21.25 2.80 -0.55
N LYS A 96 -20.73 3.84 -1.22
CA LYS A 96 -21.13 5.23 -1.03
C LYS A 96 -22.62 5.46 -1.35
N SER A 97 -23.15 4.83 -2.40
CA SER A 97 -24.59 4.79 -2.67
C SER A 97 -25.36 4.12 -1.52
N GLY A 98 -24.86 2.98 -1.02
CA GLY A 98 -25.47 2.29 0.12
C GLY A 98 -25.56 3.14 1.40
N VAL A 99 -24.59 4.05 1.63
CA VAL A 99 -24.64 5.04 2.72
C VAL A 99 -25.75 6.07 2.47
N ARG A 100 -25.81 6.65 1.25
CA ARG A 100 -26.84 7.65 0.90
C ARG A 100 -28.27 7.10 1.05
N VAL A 101 -28.50 5.88 0.58
CA VAL A 101 -29.81 5.21 0.70
C VAL A 101 -30.25 5.10 2.16
N ARG A 102 -29.34 4.68 3.05
CA ARG A 102 -29.63 4.55 4.49
C ARG A 102 -29.83 5.90 5.17
N ALA A 103 -29.01 6.90 4.82
CA ALA A 103 -29.17 8.26 5.33
C ALA A 103 -30.54 8.84 4.95
N ARG A 104 -30.98 8.63 3.71
CA ARG A 104 -32.32 9.03 3.26
C ARG A 104 -33.42 8.30 4.01
N LEU A 105 -33.25 7.01 4.29
CA LEU A 105 -34.22 6.26 5.08
C LEU A 105 -34.31 6.80 6.51
N ILE A 106 -33.18 7.14 7.14
CA ILE A 106 -33.15 7.78 8.47
C ILE A 106 -33.95 9.09 8.46
N GLU A 107 -33.81 9.95 7.44
CA GLU A 107 -34.59 11.18 7.33
C GLU A 107 -36.11 10.90 7.27
N LEU A 108 -36.52 9.91 6.48
CA LEU A 108 -37.92 9.50 6.37
C LEU A 108 -38.45 8.95 7.69
N LYS A 109 -37.67 8.11 8.39
CA LYS A 109 -38.04 7.56 9.69
C LYS A 109 -38.10 8.63 10.78
N ARG A 110 -37.20 9.62 10.76
CA ARG A 110 -37.25 10.78 11.68
C ARG A 110 -38.51 11.61 11.48
N SER A 111 -38.90 11.88 10.22
CA SER A 111 -40.14 12.59 9.91
C SER A 111 -41.39 11.83 10.37
N ASP A 112 -41.43 10.51 10.20
CA ASP A 112 -42.54 9.68 10.71
C ASP A 112 -42.55 9.65 12.24
N MET A 113 -41.38 9.51 12.87
CA MET A 113 -41.24 9.53 14.34
C MET A 113 -41.79 10.82 14.95
N ASP A 114 -41.55 11.99 14.35
CA ASP A 114 -42.10 13.26 14.83
C ASP A 114 -43.64 13.30 14.76
N LYS A 115 -44.24 12.74 13.69
CA LYS A 115 -45.70 12.58 13.58
C LYS A 115 -46.24 11.65 14.66
N GLN A 116 -45.58 10.52 14.89
CA GLN A 116 -45.98 9.56 15.93
C GLN A 116 -45.84 10.16 17.34
N ARG A 117 -44.82 11.01 17.57
CA ARG A 117 -44.66 11.73 18.84
C ARG A 117 -45.80 12.71 19.09
N ALA A 118 -46.24 13.43 18.06
CA ALA A 118 -47.41 14.31 18.15
C ALA A 118 -48.71 13.54 18.43
N GLU A 119 -48.92 12.41 17.75
CA GLU A 119 -50.10 11.56 17.96
C GLU A 119 -50.08 10.87 19.34
N ALA A 120 -48.91 10.44 19.81
CA ALA A 120 -48.74 9.89 21.17
C ALA A 120 -49.11 10.92 22.24
N ALA A 121 -48.73 12.19 22.05
CA ALA A 121 -49.06 13.27 22.96
C ALA A 121 -50.54 13.71 22.91
N ARG A 122 -51.33 13.23 21.93
CA ARG A 122 -52.69 13.70 21.69
C ARG A 122 -53.66 13.46 22.85
N PHE A 123 -53.49 12.34 23.56
CA PHE A 123 -54.35 12.02 24.70
C PHE A 123 -53.97 12.86 25.92
N TYR A 124 -52.77 12.70 26.50
CA TYR A 124 -52.38 13.37 27.75
C TYR A 124 -51.72 14.76 27.61
N GLY A 125 -51.48 15.22 26.38
CA GLY A 125 -50.59 16.36 26.08
C GLY A 125 -49.10 16.01 26.16
N VAL A 126 -48.77 14.78 26.56
CA VAL A 126 -47.42 14.22 26.70
C VAL A 126 -47.47 12.73 26.35
N SER A 127 -46.31 12.08 26.24
CA SER A 127 -46.22 10.65 25.99
C SER A 127 -47.02 9.86 27.04
N PRO A 128 -47.76 8.81 26.65
CA PRO A 128 -48.46 7.97 27.62
C PRO A 128 -47.50 7.18 28.52
N PHE A 129 -46.23 7.00 28.12
CA PHE A 129 -45.20 6.41 28.98
C PHE A 129 -44.88 7.27 30.22
N ASP A 130 -45.16 8.57 30.17
CA ASP A 130 -44.94 9.49 31.29
C ASP A 130 -46.12 9.51 32.29
N LYS A 131 -47.11 8.63 32.09
CA LYS A 131 -48.34 8.52 32.89
C LYS A 131 -48.57 7.08 33.31
N GLU A 132 -48.90 6.89 34.58
CA GLU A 132 -49.45 5.60 35.05
C GLU A 132 -50.93 5.47 34.73
N LEU A 133 -51.43 4.23 34.61
CA LEU A 133 -52.83 3.91 34.31
C LEU A 133 -53.82 4.61 35.25
N ARG A 134 -53.46 4.81 36.53
CA ARG A 134 -54.31 5.53 37.50
C ARG A 134 -54.64 6.98 37.11
N HIS A 135 -53.85 7.58 36.22
CA HIS A 135 -54.08 8.94 35.73
C HIS A 135 -55.16 9.04 34.66
N PHE A 136 -55.63 7.91 34.11
CA PHE A 136 -56.65 7.90 33.06
C PHE A 136 -57.97 8.51 33.54
N ILE A 137 -58.53 8.02 34.65
CA ILE A 137 -59.81 8.52 35.19
C ILE A 137 -59.76 10.01 35.56
N PRO A 138 -58.78 10.48 36.37
CA PRO A 138 -58.66 11.91 36.67
C PRO A 138 -58.51 12.79 35.43
N PHE A 139 -57.84 12.29 34.39
CA PHE A 139 -57.65 13.02 33.14
C PHE A 139 -58.93 13.13 32.32
N VAL A 140 -59.65 12.02 32.12
CA VAL A 140 -60.93 11.98 31.38
C VAL A 140 -62.01 12.81 32.08
N ASN A 141 -62.06 12.76 33.40
CA ASN A 141 -62.99 13.58 34.20
C ASN A 141 -62.57 15.06 34.30
N SER A 142 -61.38 15.42 33.81
CA SER A 142 -60.94 16.80 33.85
C SER A 142 -61.72 17.65 32.85
N LYS A 143 -62.02 18.90 33.22
CA LYS A 143 -62.64 19.88 32.30
C LYS A 143 -61.80 20.20 31.06
N LYS A 144 -60.57 19.67 30.99
CA LYS A 144 -59.63 19.87 29.88
C LYS A 144 -59.78 18.81 28.79
N TYR A 145 -60.35 17.63 29.11
CA TYR A 145 -60.60 16.60 28.11
C TYR A 145 -61.78 17.01 27.23
N LYS A 146 -61.61 16.94 25.90
CA LYS A 146 -62.61 17.34 24.89
C LYS A 146 -62.91 16.26 23.86
N GLY A 147 -62.35 15.05 24.05
CA GLY A 147 -62.49 13.94 23.11
C GLY A 147 -63.84 13.23 23.24
N THR A 148 -64.18 12.43 22.23
CA THR A 148 -65.48 11.75 22.13
C THR A 148 -65.44 10.28 22.56
N ASP A 149 -64.27 9.64 22.48
CA ASP A 149 -64.05 8.25 22.90
C ASP A 149 -62.69 8.11 23.59
N PRO A 150 -62.67 8.20 24.93
CA PRO A 150 -61.43 8.16 25.70
C PRO A 150 -60.63 6.87 25.55
N LEU A 151 -61.29 5.72 25.41
CA LEU A 151 -60.62 4.43 25.31
C LEU A 151 -59.92 4.27 23.97
N ARG A 152 -60.60 4.67 22.88
CA ARG A 152 -60.01 4.62 21.54
C ARG A 152 -58.87 5.62 21.39
N GLU A 153 -59.02 6.85 21.85
CA GLU A 153 -57.96 7.87 21.80
C GLU A 153 -56.74 7.48 22.66
N PHE A 154 -56.97 6.86 23.83
CA PHE A 154 -55.91 6.29 24.65
C PHE A 154 -55.17 5.16 23.93
N GLY A 155 -55.89 4.26 23.25
CA GLY A 155 -55.27 3.21 22.44
C GLY A 155 -54.44 3.75 21.28
N THR A 156 -54.93 4.76 20.55
CA THR A 156 -54.16 5.44 19.50
C THR A 156 -52.89 6.07 20.06
N SER A 157 -52.98 6.73 21.23
CA SER A 157 -51.83 7.34 21.90
C SER A 157 -50.77 6.30 22.28
N TRP A 158 -51.15 5.16 22.87
CA TRP A 158 -50.21 4.08 23.21
C TRP A 158 -49.59 3.42 21.98
N HIS A 159 -50.38 3.15 20.94
CA HIS A 159 -49.85 2.60 19.69
C HIS A 159 -48.82 3.56 19.06
N ALA A 160 -49.13 4.86 18.96
CA ALA A 160 -48.21 5.86 18.45
C ALA A 160 -46.92 5.98 19.30
N ALA A 161 -47.03 5.85 20.62
CA ALA A 161 -45.86 5.88 21.51
C ALA A 161 -44.91 4.69 21.27
N TYR A 162 -45.45 3.49 21.05
CA TYR A 162 -44.66 2.32 20.66
C TYR A 162 -44.09 2.42 19.23
N GLN A 163 -44.79 3.09 18.31
CA GLN A 163 -44.23 3.40 16.99
C GLN A 163 -43.01 4.33 17.09
N VAL A 164 -43.00 5.31 18.00
CA VAL A 164 -41.80 6.12 18.27
C VAL A 164 -40.63 5.23 18.70
N LYS A 165 -40.85 4.28 19.63
CA LYS A 165 -39.83 3.32 20.07
C LYS A 165 -39.32 2.43 18.93
N LEU A 166 -40.20 2.04 18.00
CA LEU A 166 -39.82 1.27 16.81
C LEU A 166 -38.95 2.11 15.87
N ARG A 167 -39.32 3.36 15.60
CA ARG A 167 -38.53 4.28 14.77
C ARG A 167 -37.16 4.57 15.37
N GLU A 168 -37.06 4.73 16.70
CA GLU A 168 -35.78 4.85 17.40
C GLU A 168 -34.88 3.63 17.14
N ALA A 169 -35.43 2.41 17.25
CA ALA A 169 -34.68 1.18 16.98
C ALA A 169 -34.27 1.03 15.50
N GLU A 170 -35.16 1.39 14.56
CA GLU A 170 -34.87 1.41 13.12
C GLU A 170 -33.72 2.37 12.78
N ILE A 171 -33.76 3.60 13.30
CA ILE A 171 -32.73 4.62 13.09
C ILE A 171 -31.40 4.14 13.66
N ALA A 172 -31.38 3.65 14.90
CA ALA A 172 -30.15 3.15 15.53
C ALA A 172 -29.49 2.03 14.70
N ARG A 173 -30.30 1.11 14.15
CA ARG A 173 -29.79 0.03 13.30
C ARG A 173 -29.23 0.54 11.98
N LEU A 174 -29.87 1.53 11.36
CA LEU A 174 -29.38 2.15 10.12
C LEU A 174 -28.08 2.94 10.36
N GLU A 175 -27.97 3.66 11.47
CA GLU A 175 -26.75 4.38 11.88
C GLU A 175 -25.58 3.41 12.11
N GLU A 176 -25.82 2.27 12.77
CA GLU A 176 -24.83 1.19 12.91
C GLU A 176 -24.37 0.67 11.55
N GLN A 177 -25.30 0.39 10.63
CA GLN A 177 -24.98 -0.07 9.27
C GLN A 177 -24.16 0.96 8.47
N ILE A 178 -24.47 2.26 8.61
CA ILE A 178 -23.71 3.34 7.97
C ILE A 178 -22.28 3.34 8.51
N SER A 179 -22.09 3.31 9.83
CA SER A 179 -20.76 3.33 10.44
C SER A 179 -19.88 2.17 9.94
N VAL A 180 -20.44 0.95 9.85
CA VAL A 180 -19.73 -0.22 9.30
C VAL A 180 -19.38 -0.03 7.82
N LEU A 181 -20.27 0.55 7.02
CA LEU A 181 -20.00 0.83 5.60
C LEU A 181 -18.93 1.91 5.41
N GLU A 182 -18.95 2.97 6.21
CA GLU A 182 -17.94 4.04 6.16
C GLU A 182 -16.55 3.51 6.52
N GLN A 183 -16.43 2.66 7.53
CA GLN A 183 -15.17 1.98 7.85
C GLN A 183 -14.65 1.13 6.68
N LYS A 184 -15.54 0.38 6.01
CA LYS A 184 -15.18 -0.40 4.83
C LYS A 184 -14.76 0.47 3.64
N ILE A 185 -15.41 1.60 3.43
CA ILE A 185 -15.04 2.57 2.39
C ILE A 185 -13.64 3.12 2.66
N GLN A 186 -13.36 3.56 3.88
CA GLN A 186 -12.04 4.08 4.26
C GLN A 186 -10.94 3.03 4.06
N GLN A 187 -11.17 1.80 4.51
CA GLN A 187 -10.22 0.70 4.33
C GLN A 187 -9.94 0.43 2.85
N ALA A 188 -10.99 0.35 2.02
CA ALA A 188 -10.84 0.10 0.58
C ALA A 188 -10.13 1.25 -0.15
N GLU A 189 -10.35 2.50 0.27
CA GLU A 189 -9.64 3.67 -0.28
C GLU A 189 -8.16 3.64 0.07
N ILE A 190 -7.79 3.30 1.33
CA ILE A 190 -6.40 3.13 1.75
C ILE A 190 -5.72 2.01 0.94
N GLU A 191 -6.35 0.85 0.83
CA GLU A 191 -5.82 -0.29 0.06
C GLU A 191 -5.64 0.08 -1.42
N SER A 192 -6.58 0.80 -2.02
CA SER A 192 -6.46 1.29 -3.40
C SER A 192 -5.29 2.26 -3.55
N LEU A 193 -5.09 3.19 -2.62
CA LEU A 193 -3.96 4.11 -2.65
C LEU A 193 -2.63 3.37 -2.53
N GLU A 194 -2.55 2.38 -1.64
CA GLU A 194 -1.36 1.55 -1.48
C GLU A 194 -1.04 0.73 -2.73
N GLU A 195 -2.06 0.13 -3.35
CA GLU A 195 -1.90 -0.65 -4.59
C GLU A 195 -1.53 0.25 -5.77
N ASN A 196 -2.16 1.41 -5.92
CA ASN A 196 -1.78 2.41 -6.92
C ASN A 196 -0.32 2.85 -6.73
N ALA A 197 0.11 3.05 -5.48
CA ALA A 197 1.51 3.35 -5.17
C ALA A 197 2.44 2.17 -5.48
N ARG A 198 2.02 0.91 -5.25
CA ARG A 198 2.79 -0.30 -5.65
C ARG A 198 2.95 -0.35 -7.17
N GLN A 199 1.88 -0.11 -7.90
CA GLN A 199 1.88 -0.12 -9.36
C GLN A 199 2.74 1.01 -9.94
N ALA A 200 2.65 2.23 -9.39
CA ALA A 200 3.47 3.35 -9.81
C ALA A 200 4.98 3.06 -9.64
N ILE A 201 5.37 2.41 -8.55
CA ILE A 201 6.77 2.01 -8.30
C ILE A 201 7.19 0.89 -9.24
N ARG A 202 6.37 -0.16 -9.41
CA ARG A 202 6.65 -1.23 -10.39
C ARG A 202 6.87 -0.64 -11.78
N ALA A 203 6.00 0.27 -12.21
CA ALA A 203 6.14 0.98 -13.48
C ALA A 203 7.43 1.82 -13.54
N ALA A 204 7.73 2.59 -12.49
CA ALA A 204 8.96 3.39 -12.39
C ALA A 204 10.24 2.56 -12.32
N ASN A 205 10.16 1.28 -11.97
CA ASN A 205 11.27 0.33 -11.85
C ASN A 205 11.30 -0.70 -12.98
N THR A 206 10.47 -0.51 -14.01
CA THR A 206 10.46 -1.36 -15.20
C THR A 206 11.39 -0.77 -16.27
N TYR A 207 12.32 -1.58 -16.75
CA TYR A 207 13.19 -1.25 -17.88
C TYR A 207 12.65 -1.98 -19.11
N ARG A 208 12.22 -1.23 -20.12
CA ARG A 208 11.64 -1.81 -21.34
C ARG A 208 12.67 -1.82 -22.46
N HIS A 209 12.96 -3.01 -22.97
CA HIS A 209 13.91 -3.25 -24.05
C HIS A 209 13.14 -3.65 -25.31
N ALA A 210 13.42 -2.98 -26.42
CA ALA A 210 13.03 -3.48 -27.75
C ALA A 210 13.90 -4.71 -28.08
N LEU A 211 13.27 -5.88 -28.13
CA LEU A 211 13.98 -7.14 -28.34
C LEU A 211 14.76 -7.17 -29.67
N SER A 212 14.25 -6.49 -30.70
CA SER A 212 14.89 -6.35 -32.02
C SER A 212 16.21 -5.57 -32.00
N VAL A 213 16.46 -4.77 -30.96
CA VAL A 213 17.67 -3.95 -30.83
C VAL A 213 18.62 -4.54 -29.80
N ALA A 214 18.11 -4.94 -28.64
CA ALA A 214 18.93 -5.45 -27.53
C ALA A 214 19.70 -6.73 -27.89
N SER A 215 19.14 -7.57 -28.78
CA SER A 215 19.75 -8.83 -29.23
C SER A 215 20.90 -8.64 -30.21
N ILE A 216 21.02 -7.46 -30.84
CA ILE A 216 22.01 -7.22 -31.89
C ILE A 216 23.00 -6.12 -31.55
N ALA A 217 22.74 -5.28 -30.54
CA ALA A 217 23.55 -4.11 -30.23
C ALA A 217 23.53 -3.63 -28.77
N PRO A 218 24.57 -2.91 -28.33
CA PRO A 218 24.58 -2.19 -27.06
C PRO A 218 23.54 -1.05 -27.02
N LEU A 219 22.83 -0.92 -25.90
CA LEU A 219 21.76 0.06 -25.67
C LEU A 219 21.79 0.57 -24.23
N ILE A 220 21.57 1.88 -24.05
CA ILE A 220 21.27 2.48 -22.74
C ILE A 220 19.76 2.57 -22.54
N VAL A 221 19.26 1.99 -21.45
CA VAL A 221 17.82 1.96 -21.13
C VAL A 221 17.57 2.68 -19.82
N ALA A 222 16.67 3.66 -19.85
CA ALA A 222 16.21 4.33 -18.64
C ALA A 222 14.97 3.62 -18.06
N ALA A 223 14.84 3.69 -16.73
CA ALA A 223 13.66 3.19 -16.04
C ALA A 223 12.39 3.95 -16.48
N ALA A 224 11.23 3.28 -16.47
CA ALA A 224 9.96 3.72 -17.07
C ALA A 224 9.93 3.69 -18.62
N GLY A 225 10.83 2.94 -19.25
CA GLY A 225 10.72 2.53 -20.65
C GLY A 225 11.17 3.56 -21.69
N ALA A 226 11.87 4.61 -21.27
CA ALA A 226 12.59 5.47 -22.19
C ALA A 226 13.85 4.79 -22.70
N SER A 227 13.75 4.19 -23.89
CA SER A 227 14.93 3.87 -24.68
C SER A 227 15.48 5.16 -25.29
N VAL A 228 16.75 5.48 -25.03
CA VAL A 228 17.44 6.48 -25.85
C VAL A 228 17.70 5.81 -27.20
N ALA A 229 17.02 6.31 -28.22
CA ALA A 229 17.25 5.91 -29.59
C ALA A 229 18.63 6.41 -30.07
N VAL A 230 19.51 5.44 -30.31
CA VAL A 230 20.45 5.36 -31.45
C VAL A 230 21.72 6.23 -31.38
N GLN A 231 22.78 5.62 -30.83
CA GLN A 231 24.10 5.51 -31.49
C GLN A 231 24.72 4.12 -31.20
N THR A 232 24.07 3.04 -31.65
CA THR A 232 24.50 1.65 -31.39
C THR A 232 25.87 1.31 -32.00
N ALA A 233 26.17 1.88 -33.18
CA ALA A 233 27.45 1.67 -33.86
C ALA A 233 28.59 2.42 -33.17
N ALA A 234 28.39 3.69 -32.81
CA ALA A 234 29.42 4.50 -32.14
C ALA A 234 29.73 3.94 -30.74
N LEU A 235 28.70 3.61 -29.95
CA LEU A 235 28.86 3.00 -28.63
C LEU A 235 29.56 1.63 -28.73
N ARG A 236 29.17 0.78 -29.69
CA ARG A 236 29.86 -0.50 -29.90
C ARG A 236 31.32 -0.29 -30.31
N GLY A 237 31.59 0.70 -31.17
CA GLY A 237 32.94 1.08 -31.60
C GLY A 237 33.81 1.54 -30.44
N SER A 238 33.31 2.41 -29.57
CA SER A 238 34.05 2.90 -28.42
C SER A 238 34.27 1.85 -27.34
N ILE A 239 33.28 0.97 -27.08
CA ILE A 239 33.47 -0.20 -26.22
C ILE A 239 34.58 -1.10 -26.78
N ARG A 240 34.56 -1.40 -28.08
CA ARG A 240 35.61 -2.20 -28.73
C ARG A 240 36.97 -1.54 -28.65
N ALA A 241 37.05 -0.21 -28.80
CA ALA A 241 38.29 0.55 -28.64
C ALA A 241 38.82 0.48 -27.20
N GLY A 242 37.95 0.66 -26.20
CA GLY A 242 38.31 0.50 -24.79
C GLY A 242 38.82 -0.91 -24.46
N ILE A 243 38.16 -1.95 -24.99
CA ILE A 243 38.60 -3.34 -24.85
C ILE A 243 39.98 -3.55 -25.49
N ALA A 244 40.21 -3.00 -26.69
CA ALA A 244 41.49 -3.13 -27.38
C ALA A 244 42.62 -2.45 -26.60
N GLY A 245 42.36 -1.29 -25.98
CA GLY A 245 43.32 -0.57 -25.15
C GLY A 245 43.83 -1.40 -23.95
N LEU A 246 42.96 -2.22 -23.34
CA LEU A 246 43.34 -3.09 -22.21
C LEU A 246 44.37 -4.17 -22.59
N GLY A 247 44.43 -4.58 -23.87
CA GLY A 247 45.35 -5.61 -24.34
C GLY A 247 46.83 -5.19 -24.36
N GLY A 248 47.16 -3.91 -24.12
CA GLY A 248 48.51 -3.37 -24.25
C GLY A 248 49.29 -3.08 -22.95
N SER A 249 48.66 -3.16 -21.76
CA SER A 249 49.29 -2.73 -20.50
C SER A 249 49.26 -3.83 -19.43
N LEU A 250 50.42 -4.44 -19.16
CA LEU A 250 50.60 -5.48 -18.14
C LEU A 250 51.29 -4.95 -16.85
N ALA A 251 51.51 -3.64 -16.72
CA ALA A 251 52.45 -3.09 -15.73
C ALA A 251 51.85 -2.16 -14.64
N ALA A 252 50.56 -1.81 -14.69
CA ALA A 252 49.94 -0.89 -13.72
C ALA A 252 48.80 -1.56 -12.91
N PRO A 253 48.62 -1.21 -11.62
CA PRO A 253 47.51 -1.72 -10.81
C PRO A 253 46.19 -1.05 -11.24
N LEU A 254 45.25 -1.86 -11.76
CA LEU A 254 43.90 -1.48 -12.22
C LEU A 254 43.86 -0.40 -13.31
N VAL A 255 43.86 -0.84 -14.56
CA VAL A 255 43.61 -0.01 -15.75
C VAL A 255 42.18 -0.25 -16.24
N ALA A 256 41.46 0.80 -16.62
CA ALA A 256 40.21 0.68 -17.36
C ALA A 256 40.23 1.47 -18.67
N GLY A 257 39.59 0.90 -19.69
CA GLY A 257 39.31 1.56 -20.95
C GLY A 257 37.99 2.32 -20.87
N VAL A 258 38.04 3.63 -21.07
CA VAL A 258 36.87 4.50 -21.07
C VAL A 258 36.16 4.42 -22.42
N ALA A 259 34.88 4.07 -22.42
CA ALA A 259 34.10 3.86 -23.64
C ALA A 259 33.15 5.04 -23.96
N ALA A 260 32.59 5.70 -22.94
CA ALA A 260 31.64 6.79 -23.17
C ALA A 260 31.44 7.67 -21.93
N LEU A 261 31.01 8.91 -22.15
CA LEU A 261 30.40 9.78 -21.14
C LEU A 261 28.89 9.83 -21.35
N LEU A 262 28.15 9.74 -20.25
CA LEU A 262 26.71 9.81 -20.21
C LEU A 262 26.28 11.03 -19.38
N TYR A 263 25.50 11.89 -20.00
CA TYR A 263 24.97 13.11 -19.40
C TYR A 263 23.52 12.86 -18.97
N PRO A 264 23.24 12.81 -17.65
CA PRO A 264 21.87 12.63 -17.17
C PRO A 264 20.98 13.78 -17.64
N SER A 265 19.83 13.43 -18.21
CA SER A 265 18.79 14.40 -18.55
C SER A 265 18.13 14.94 -17.28
N SER A 266 17.72 16.22 -17.31
CA SER A 266 16.83 16.73 -16.27
C SER A 266 15.44 16.15 -16.48
N LEU A 267 14.94 15.50 -15.45
CA LEU A 267 13.52 15.29 -15.24
C LEU A 267 12.87 16.68 -15.09
N GLY A 268 11.68 16.91 -15.66
CA GLY A 268 11.02 18.22 -15.69
C GLY A 268 10.72 18.85 -14.32
N ASN A 269 11.10 18.18 -13.22
CA ASN A 269 11.06 18.64 -11.84
C ASN A 269 12.44 19.10 -11.29
N GLY A 270 13.48 19.16 -12.13
CA GLY A 270 14.84 19.55 -11.75
C GLY A 270 15.70 18.41 -11.17
N GLU A 271 15.18 17.19 -11.04
CA GLU A 271 15.99 16.01 -10.70
C GLU A 271 16.68 15.44 -11.94
N ARG A 272 17.82 14.76 -11.79
CA ARG A 272 18.52 14.11 -12.91
C ARG A 272 18.04 12.65 -13.08
N GLN A 273 17.93 12.17 -14.32
CA GLN A 273 17.62 10.76 -14.60
C GLN A 273 18.84 9.89 -14.29
N GLU A 274 18.93 9.37 -13.07
CA GLU A 274 20.04 8.52 -12.60
C GLU A 274 19.76 7.01 -12.75
N LYS A 275 18.55 6.65 -13.18
CA LYS A 275 18.08 5.25 -13.30
C LYS A 275 18.22 4.75 -14.74
N TYR A 276 19.41 4.33 -15.10
CA TYR A 276 19.65 3.68 -16.39
C TYR A 276 20.63 2.51 -16.28
N LEU A 277 20.61 1.66 -17.30
CA LEU A 277 21.48 0.51 -17.46
C LEU A 277 22.03 0.45 -18.87
N LEU A 278 23.12 -0.29 -19.06
CA LEU A 278 23.57 -0.78 -20.37
C LEU A 278 23.07 -2.21 -20.56
N SER A 279 22.59 -2.51 -21.76
CA SER A 279 22.24 -3.85 -22.22
C SER A 279 22.92 -4.11 -23.55
N MET A 280 23.57 -5.26 -23.72
CA MET A 280 24.23 -5.63 -24.97
C MET A 280 24.28 -7.15 -25.18
N PRO A 281 24.48 -7.63 -26.41
CA PRO A 281 24.72 -9.06 -26.66
C PRO A 281 26.00 -9.52 -25.95
N LEU A 282 25.94 -10.66 -25.25
CA LEU A 282 27.10 -11.20 -24.52
C LEU A 282 28.31 -11.44 -25.45
N ALA A 283 28.05 -11.83 -26.69
CA ALA A 283 29.08 -12.06 -27.71
C ALA A 283 29.95 -10.82 -28.01
N ASP A 284 29.45 -9.59 -27.78
CA ASP A 284 30.27 -8.38 -27.95
C ASP A 284 31.38 -8.27 -26.87
N LEU A 285 31.30 -9.01 -25.75
CA LEU A 285 32.38 -9.19 -24.77
C LEU A 285 33.35 -10.33 -25.12
N LYS A 286 33.27 -10.87 -26.34
CA LYS A 286 34.07 -12.01 -26.81
C LYS A 286 33.86 -13.29 -25.99
N LEU A 287 32.68 -13.45 -25.39
CA LEU A 287 32.24 -14.69 -24.76
C LEU A 287 31.00 -15.21 -25.49
N GLU A 288 31.12 -16.42 -26.04
CA GLU A 288 29.99 -17.16 -26.60
C GLU A 288 29.66 -18.33 -25.69
N LEU A 289 28.38 -18.48 -25.35
CA LEU A 289 27.88 -19.61 -24.58
C LEU A 289 26.98 -20.44 -25.50
N ASP A 290 27.39 -21.67 -25.80
CA ASP A 290 26.54 -22.63 -26.48
C ASP A 290 25.39 -23.11 -25.57
N GLY A 291 24.44 -23.87 -26.12
CA GLY A 291 23.26 -24.34 -25.37
C GLY A 291 23.63 -25.06 -24.06
N PRO A 292 24.55 -26.04 -24.07
CA PRO A 292 25.04 -26.69 -22.85
C PRO A 292 25.69 -25.72 -21.86
N ALA A 293 26.53 -24.78 -22.30
CA ALA A 293 27.16 -23.79 -21.43
C ALA A 293 26.14 -22.81 -20.81
N GLN A 294 25.12 -22.40 -21.56
CA GLN A 294 24.01 -21.60 -21.04
C GLN A 294 23.25 -22.34 -19.93
N ALA A 295 22.93 -23.62 -20.15
CA ALA A 295 22.28 -24.45 -19.13
C ALA A 295 23.16 -24.61 -17.88
N ALA A 296 24.46 -24.85 -18.05
CA ALA A 296 25.40 -24.94 -16.92
C ALA A 296 25.51 -23.63 -16.14
N ALA A 297 25.54 -22.48 -16.84
CA ALA A 297 25.58 -21.15 -16.24
C ALA A 297 24.31 -20.85 -15.43
N LEU A 298 23.14 -21.24 -15.94
CA LEU A 298 21.86 -21.15 -15.22
C LEU A 298 21.86 -21.99 -13.94
N VAL A 299 22.36 -23.23 -14.00
CA VAL A 299 22.45 -24.12 -12.82
C VAL A 299 23.42 -23.57 -11.78
N ARG A 300 24.57 -23.05 -12.21
CA ARG A 300 25.55 -22.40 -11.32
C ARG A 300 25.03 -21.07 -10.77
N GLY A 301 24.12 -20.40 -11.47
CA GLY A 301 23.68 -19.03 -11.17
C GLY A 301 24.76 -17.98 -11.47
N ALA A 302 25.85 -18.36 -12.14
CA ALA A 302 26.97 -17.48 -12.42
C ALA A 302 27.81 -17.96 -13.62
N VAL A 303 28.50 -17.01 -14.27
CA VAL A 303 29.48 -17.27 -15.34
C VAL A 303 30.67 -16.33 -15.17
N ASP A 304 31.87 -16.84 -15.42
CA ASP A 304 33.09 -16.06 -15.38
C ASP A 304 33.28 -15.34 -16.72
N LEU A 305 33.30 -14.01 -16.71
CA LEU A 305 33.55 -13.22 -17.93
C LEU A 305 35.06 -12.98 -18.12
N PRO A 306 35.54 -12.63 -19.32
CA PRO A 306 36.92 -12.18 -19.55
C PRO A 306 37.11 -10.67 -19.23
N LEU A 307 36.02 -9.91 -19.26
CA LEU A 307 35.96 -8.46 -19.12
C LEU A 307 34.67 -8.10 -18.39
N ARG A 308 34.70 -7.05 -17.58
CA ARG A 308 33.50 -6.47 -16.96
C ARG A 308 33.40 -5.00 -17.27
N MET A 309 32.18 -4.48 -17.25
CA MET A 309 31.89 -3.08 -17.49
C MET A 309 31.15 -2.50 -16.29
N GLY A 310 31.38 -1.23 -16.00
CA GLY A 310 30.70 -0.51 -14.93
C GLY A 310 30.46 0.94 -15.29
N PHE A 311 29.68 1.61 -14.45
CA PHE A 311 29.50 3.05 -14.50
C PHE A 311 30.21 3.69 -13.32
N ARG A 312 30.86 4.82 -13.57
CA ARG A 312 31.41 5.69 -12.54
C ARG A 312 30.76 7.06 -12.64
N SER A 313 30.41 7.67 -11.52
CA SER A 313 29.98 9.07 -11.51
C SER A 313 31.17 10.01 -11.36
N GLU A 314 31.25 11.02 -12.23
CA GLU A 314 32.24 12.10 -12.16
C GLU A 314 31.73 13.28 -11.32
N VAL A 315 32.64 14.18 -10.93
CA VAL A 315 32.39 15.34 -10.05
C VAL A 315 31.30 16.28 -10.60
N ASP A 316 31.20 16.42 -11.92
CA ASP A 316 30.20 17.27 -12.58
C ASP A 316 28.84 16.56 -12.79
N GLY A 317 28.73 15.33 -12.27
CA GLY A 317 27.53 14.48 -12.33
C GLY A 317 27.31 13.81 -13.68
N GLN A 318 28.36 13.71 -14.50
CA GLN A 318 28.40 12.81 -15.66
C GLN A 318 28.63 11.38 -15.20
N ALA A 319 28.22 10.39 -16.00
CA ALA A 319 28.58 9.01 -15.76
C ALA A 319 29.50 8.48 -16.86
N GLU A 320 30.65 7.98 -16.46
CA GLU A 320 31.61 7.34 -17.33
C GLU A 320 31.32 5.85 -17.42
N LEU A 321 31.15 5.34 -18.64
CA LEU A 321 31.11 3.90 -18.92
C LEU A 321 32.54 3.41 -19.17
N PHE A 322 33.01 2.52 -18.31
CA PHE A 322 34.35 1.95 -18.41
C PHE A 322 34.29 0.43 -18.60
N VAL A 323 35.37 -0.12 -19.18
CA VAL A 323 35.62 -1.54 -19.34
C VAL A 323 36.92 -1.90 -18.65
N THR A 324 36.99 -3.03 -17.95
CA THR A 324 38.20 -3.43 -17.22
C THR A 324 38.42 -4.94 -17.23
N GLN A 325 39.68 -5.34 -17.07
CA GLN A 325 40.15 -6.73 -16.91
C GLN A 325 40.42 -7.05 -15.43
N PHE A 326 40.43 -8.34 -15.07
CA PHE A 326 40.62 -8.79 -13.68
C PHE A 326 41.96 -8.40 -13.10
N ALA A 327 41.98 -7.30 -12.36
CA ALA A 327 43.09 -6.93 -11.49
C ALA A 327 42.54 -6.57 -10.11
N GLY A 328 42.07 -7.56 -9.35
CA GLY A 328 41.62 -7.35 -7.96
C GLY A 328 40.11 -7.36 -7.71
N PHE A 329 39.30 -7.83 -8.67
CA PHE A 329 37.87 -8.10 -8.50
C PHE A 329 37.47 -9.45 -9.12
N SER A 330 36.35 -10.01 -8.67
CA SER A 330 35.89 -11.35 -9.11
C SER A 330 35.51 -11.36 -10.60
N PRO A 331 35.88 -12.41 -11.37
CA PRO A 331 35.41 -12.59 -12.74
C PRO A 331 33.97 -13.10 -12.84
N SER A 332 33.44 -13.62 -11.74
CA SER A 332 32.11 -14.22 -11.67
C SER A 332 31.03 -13.15 -11.76
N VAL A 333 30.13 -13.30 -12.74
CA VAL A 333 28.94 -12.48 -12.97
C VAL A 333 27.69 -13.32 -12.77
N ARG A 334 26.67 -12.75 -12.13
CA ARG A 334 25.40 -13.45 -11.86
C ARG A 334 24.64 -13.75 -13.14
N VAL A 335 24.01 -14.92 -13.19
CA VAL A 335 23.20 -15.37 -14.32
C VAL A 335 21.73 -15.41 -13.91
N LEU A 336 20.85 -14.80 -14.70
CA LEU A 336 19.40 -14.80 -14.49
C LEU A 336 18.67 -15.40 -15.67
N ALA A 337 17.64 -16.20 -15.39
CA ALA A 337 16.75 -16.78 -16.40
C ALA A 337 15.62 -15.81 -16.74
N ALA A 338 15.48 -15.45 -18.01
CA ALA A 338 14.32 -14.72 -18.49
C ALA A 338 13.10 -15.63 -18.61
N GLN A 339 11.94 -15.14 -18.18
CA GLN A 339 10.67 -15.88 -18.23
C GLN A 339 9.72 -15.22 -19.22
N PHE A 340 9.04 -16.02 -20.04
CA PHE A 340 8.01 -15.50 -20.92
C PHE A 340 6.76 -15.14 -20.12
N ASP A 341 6.28 -13.91 -20.30
CA ASP A 341 5.06 -13.40 -19.70
C ASP A 341 4.07 -13.03 -20.82
N ALA A 342 3.00 -13.82 -20.91
CA ALA A 342 1.95 -13.64 -21.90
C ALA A 342 1.16 -12.35 -21.72
N GLY A 343 1.09 -11.80 -20.50
CA GLY A 343 0.37 -10.55 -20.20
C GLY A 343 1.07 -9.32 -20.77
N ILE A 344 2.40 -9.34 -20.85
CA ILE A 344 3.19 -8.27 -21.48
C ILE A 344 3.62 -8.60 -22.91
N GLY A 345 3.38 -9.82 -23.37
CA GLY A 345 3.74 -10.30 -24.71
C GLY A 345 5.25 -10.37 -24.94
N GLY A 346 6.03 -10.67 -23.89
CA GLY A 346 7.50 -10.60 -23.93
C GLY A 346 8.17 -11.38 -22.81
N TYR A 347 9.47 -11.16 -22.61
CA TYR A 347 10.24 -11.78 -21.53
C TYR A 347 10.44 -10.81 -20.37
N SER A 348 10.53 -11.33 -19.14
CA SER A 348 10.84 -10.55 -17.95
C SER A 348 11.85 -11.22 -17.03
N VAL A 349 12.58 -10.41 -16.28
CA VAL A 349 13.52 -10.82 -15.21
C VAL A 349 13.34 -9.86 -14.04
N ALA A 350 13.21 -10.39 -12.82
CA ALA A 350 13.31 -9.60 -11.60
C ALA A 350 14.77 -9.55 -11.12
N VAL A 351 15.24 -8.37 -10.70
CA VAL A 351 16.62 -8.14 -10.26
C VAL A 351 16.63 -7.59 -8.84
N GLY A 352 16.77 -8.46 -7.83
CA GLY A 352 16.74 -8.14 -6.39
C GLY A 352 15.53 -8.75 -5.65
N ASP A 353 15.13 -8.19 -4.49
CA ASP A 353 14.01 -8.67 -3.66
C ASP A 353 12.61 -8.33 -4.22
N ASP A 354 11.52 -8.73 -3.57
CA ASP A 354 10.12 -8.78 -4.08
C ASP A 354 9.49 -7.46 -4.63
N VAL A 355 10.18 -6.30 -4.53
CA VAL A 355 9.76 -5.00 -5.11
C VAL A 355 10.84 -4.43 -6.06
N SER A 356 11.79 -5.28 -6.46
CA SER A 356 12.99 -4.93 -7.19
C SER A 356 12.73 -4.74 -8.69
N SER A 357 13.72 -4.14 -9.37
CA SER A 357 13.58 -3.72 -10.76
C SER A 357 13.26 -4.90 -11.67
N THR A 358 12.28 -4.69 -12.53
CA THR A 358 11.88 -5.68 -13.54
C THR A 358 12.47 -5.25 -14.88
N LEU A 359 13.34 -6.08 -15.43
CA LEU A 359 13.76 -5.97 -16.81
C LEU A 359 12.70 -6.64 -17.68
N VAL A 360 12.22 -5.95 -18.72
CA VAL A 360 11.18 -6.42 -19.62
C VAL A 360 11.64 -6.27 -21.06
N TRP A 361 11.61 -7.35 -21.84
CA TRP A 361 11.90 -7.36 -23.27
C TRP A 361 10.63 -7.68 -24.05
N THR A 362 10.11 -6.70 -24.80
CA THR A 362 8.92 -6.88 -25.64
C THR A 362 9.29 -6.87 -27.13
N PRO A 363 8.59 -7.64 -27.98
CA PRO A 363 8.64 -7.47 -29.44
C PRO A 363 8.31 -6.01 -29.75
N ALA A 364 9.22 -5.31 -30.43
CA ALA A 364 9.07 -3.88 -30.67
C ALA A 364 7.85 -3.61 -31.55
N VAL A 365 6.79 -2.98 -31.01
CA VAL A 365 5.87 -2.22 -31.85
C VAL A 365 5.26 -1.04 -31.08
N THR A 366 5.50 0.17 -31.58
CA THR A 366 4.40 1.13 -31.70
C THR A 366 4.48 1.66 -33.13
N PRO A 367 3.56 1.28 -34.04
CA PRO A 367 3.44 1.95 -35.32
C PRO A 367 2.88 3.37 -35.05
N PRO A 368 3.32 4.40 -35.77
CA PRO A 368 2.63 5.68 -35.72
C PRO A 368 1.29 5.56 -36.44
N GLY A 369 0.21 5.48 -35.65
CA GLY A 369 -1.13 5.98 -35.97
C GLY A 369 -2.12 5.06 -36.71
N ASN A 370 -3.35 4.99 -36.16
CA ASN A 370 -4.60 5.25 -36.89
C ASN A 370 -5.82 5.45 -35.94
N SER A 371 -6.17 6.74 -35.84
CA SER A 371 -7.42 7.42 -35.47
C SER A 371 -8.75 6.62 -35.37
N ASN A 372 -9.57 6.90 -34.33
CA ASN A 372 -10.87 7.61 -34.41
C ASN A 372 -11.66 7.50 -33.07
N THR A 373 -11.65 8.54 -32.24
CA THR A 373 -12.79 9.15 -31.47
C THR A 373 -12.25 10.11 -30.40
N SER A 374 -12.92 11.26 -30.25
CA SER A 374 -12.49 12.53 -29.63
C SER A 374 -11.83 12.47 -28.22
N PRO A 375 -10.96 13.45 -27.88
CA PRO A 375 -10.05 13.32 -26.74
C PRO A 375 -10.66 13.80 -25.42
N VAL A 376 -10.60 12.96 -24.38
CA VAL A 376 -10.07 13.45 -23.10
C VAL A 376 -8.56 13.44 -23.33
N THR A 377 -7.93 14.61 -23.32
CA THR A 377 -6.48 14.78 -23.46
C THR A 377 -5.78 13.67 -22.67
N PRO A 378 -5.18 12.67 -23.35
CA PRO A 378 -4.33 11.72 -22.66
C PRO A 378 -3.22 12.58 -22.02
N PRO A 379 -2.84 12.37 -20.74
CA PRO A 379 -1.63 12.99 -20.24
C PRO A 379 -0.55 12.69 -21.26
N SER A 380 0.07 13.75 -21.80
CA SER A 380 1.13 13.62 -22.81
C SER A 380 2.07 12.52 -22.34
N PRO A 381 2.39 11.50 -23.17
CA PRO A 381 3.37 10.51 -22.78
C PRO A 381 4.60 11.30 -22.39
N SER A 382 4.95 11.28 -21.11
CA SER A 382 6.21 11.83 -20.65
C SER A 382 7.27 10.98 -21.32
N VAL A 383 7.73 11.40 -22.49
CA VAL A 383 8.94 10.89 -23.10
C VAL A 383 10.03 11.29 -22.11
N LEU A 384 10.29 10.41 -21.16
CA LEU A 384 11.43 10.56 -20.27
C LEU A 384 12.62 10.56 -21.22
N ALA A 385 13.30 11.69 -21.43
CA ALA A 385 14.54 11.65 -22.18
C ALA A 385 15.52 10.80 -21.35
N GLY A 386 16.09 9.73 -21.90
CA GLY A 386 17.21 9.07 -21.22
C GLY A 386 18.50 9.91 -21.33
N PRO A 387 19.62 9.47 -20.73
CA PRO A 387 20.86 10.23 -20.74
C PRO A 387 21.39 10.42 -22.18
N THR A 388 21.97 11.58 -22.46
CA THR A 388 22.71 11.82 -23.71
C THR A 388 24.06 11.11 -23.64
N LEU A 389 24.46 10.43 -24.71
CA LEU A 389 25.69 9.65 -24.75
C LEU A 389 26.71 10.28 -25.71
N GLU A 390 27.93 10.46 -25.22
CA GLU A 390 29.10 10.87 -25.96
C GLU A 390 30.11 9.72 -25.98
N ALA A 391 30.32 9.11 -27.15
CA ALA A 391 31.30 8.04 -27.32
C ALA A 391 32.71 8.64 -27.35
N ILE A 392 33.63 8.07 -26.58
CA ILE A 392 35.03 8.54 -26.50
C ILE A 392 35.95 7.50 -27.16
N GLU A 393 37.00 7.99 -27.82
CA GLU A 393 38.07 7.15 -28.35
C GLU A 393 38.83 6.51 -27.19
N GLY A 394 38.76 5.18 -27.07
CA GLY A 394 39.16 4.40 -25.90
C GLY A 394 40.40 4.91 -25.17
N ARG A 395 40.20 5.65 -24.07
CA ARG A 395 41.26 6.18 -23.20
C ARG A 395 41.58 5.18 -22.10
N LEU A 396 42.85 5.03 -21.76
CA LEU A 396 43.27 4.24 -20.59
C LEU A 396 43.50 5.16 -19.41
N ASP A 397 42.79 4.89 -18.33
CA ASP A 397 42.93 5.62 -17.08
C ASP A 397 43.34 4.64 -15.96
N GLU A 398 44.24 5.09 -15.08
CA GLU A 398 44.63 4.36 -13.87
C GLU A 398 43.58 4.59 -12.78
N TYR A 399 43.05 3.50 -12.23
CA TYR A 399 41.98 3.57 -11.25
C TYR A 399 42.25 2.67 -10.04
N PRO A 400 43.11 3.10 -9.10
CA PRO A 400 43.35 2.37 -7.87
C PRO A 400 42.08 2.20 -7.00
N GLU A 401 41.06 3.05 -7.19
CA GLU A 401 39.77 3.00 -6.49
C GLU A 401 38.77 1.98 -7.08
N LEU A 402 39.01 1.43 -8.28
CA LEU A 402 38.12 0.43 -8.89
C LEU A 402 38.03 -0.87 -8.07
N ALA A 403 39.00 -1.14 -7.21
CA ALA A 403 38.92 -2.25 -6.25
C ALA A 403 37.71 -2.14 -5.32
N ASP A 404 37.18 -0.93 -5.12
CA ASP A 404 36.05 -0.63 -4.24
C ASP A 404 34.73 -0.39 -4.99
N VAL A 405 34.76 -0.32 -6.32
CA VAL A 405 33.58 -0.15 -7.17
C VAL A 405 32.95 -1.51 -7.42
N GLY A 406 31.75 -1.71 -6.85
CA GLY A 406 30.92 -2.88 -7.14
C GLY A 406 30.35 -2.82 -8.56
N PHE A 407 30.32 -3.97 -9.24
CA PHE A 407 29.66 -4.13 -10.54
C PHE A 407 28.23 -4.68 -10.32
N ASP A 408 27.23 -3.88 -10.67
CA ASP A 408 25.81 -4.27 -10.66
C ASP A 408 25.42 -4.89 -12.01
N ASP A 409 26.16 -5.92 -12.42
CA ASP A 409 26.05 -6.59 -13.72
C ASP A 409 25.46 -8.00 -13.61
N TYR A 410 24.90 -8.44 -14.75
CA TYR A 410 24.14 -9.67 -14.91
C TYR A 410 24.29 -10.21 -16.34
N VAL A 411 24.28 -11.53 -16.46
CA VAL A 411 24.04 -12.23 -17.73
C VAL A 411 22.61 -12.75 -17.74
N ILE A 412 21.83 -12.33 -18.72
CA ILE A 412 20.45 -12.76 -18.92
C ILE A 412 20.42 -13.86 -19.97
N ILE A 413 19.92 -15.03 -19.60
CA ILE A 413 19.75 -16.18 -20.50
C ILE A 413 18.24 -16.38 -20.76
N PHE A 414 17.88 -16.43 -22.04
CA PHE A 414 16.51 -16.67 -22.48
C PHE A 414 16.24 -18.16 -22.63
N PRO A 415 14.97 -18.60 -22.62
CA PRO A 415 14.60 -19.98 -22.95
C PRO A 415 15.20 -20.40 -24.29
N ALA A 416 15.72 -21.62 -24.38
CA ALA A 416 16.48 -22.08 -25.55
C ALA A 416 15.66 -22.06 -26.85
N ASP A 417 14.34 -22.26 -26.75
CA ASP A 417 13.36 -22.20 -27.83
C ASP A 417 13.05 -20.77 -28.32
N SER A 418 13.48 -19.74 -27.58
CA SER A 418 13.30 -18.34 -27.97
C SER A 418 14.16 -17.91 -29.16
N GLY A 419 15.28 -18.60 -29.41
CA GLY A 419 16.28 -18.20 -30.41
C GLY A 419 17.03 -16.91 -30.09
N LEU A 420 16.90 -16.37 -28.87
CA LEU A 420 17.53 -15.11 -28.45
C LEU A 420 18.92 -15.35 -27.87
N PRO A 421 19.92 -14.50 -28.21
CA PRO A 421 21.24 -14.60 -27.62
C PRO A 421 21.22 -14.15 -26.15
N PRO A 422 22.11 -14.70 -25.29
CA PRO A 422 22.34 -14.17 -23.96
C PRO A 422 22.74 -12.69 -23.99
N LEU A 423 22.26 -11.91 -23.02
CA LEU A 423 22.57 -10.49 -22.90
C LEU A 423 23.42 -10.22 -21.66
N TYR A 424 24.38 -9.32 -21.79
CA TYR A 424 25.06 -8.70 -20.65
C TYR A 424 24.35 -7.39 -20.30
N VAL A 425 23.98 -7.24 -19.03
CA VAL A 425 23.27 -6.08 -18.50
C VAL A 425 24.04 -5.52 -17.32
N VAL A 426 24.28 -4.22 -17.28
CA VAL A 426 24.88 -3.55 -16.12
C VAL A 426 24.09 -2.30 -15.74
N PHE A 427 23.69 -2.21 -14.48
CA PHE A 427 23.02 -1.03 -13.93
C PHE A 427 24.04 0.05 -13.60
N LYS A 428 23.64 1.33 -13.70
CA LYS A 428 24.47 2.43 -13.20
C LYS A 428 24.78 2.30 -11.72
N ASN A 429 23.75 2.08 -10.91
CA ASN A 429 23.87 1.76 -9.49
C ASN A 429 22.50 1.30 -8.94
N LEU A 430 22.43 0.15 -8.30
CA LEU A 430 21.18 -0.34 -7.69
C LEU A 430 20.70 0.55 -6.54
N ARG A 431 21.58 1.38 -5.94
CA ARG A 431 21.21 2.37 -4.90
C ARG A 431 20.33 3.51 -5.42
N TYR A 432 20.24 3.73 -6.73
CA TYR A 432 19.29 4.69 -7.30
C TYR A 432 17.89 4.11 -7.51
N LEU A 433 17.74 2.79 -7.34
CA LEU A 433 16.48 2.11 -7.53
C LEU A 433 15.67 2.16 -6.23
N PRO A 434 14.36 2.46 -6.29
CA PRO A 434 13.47 2.34 -5.16
C PRO A 434 13.49 0.95 -4.54
N GLY A 435 13.24 0.89 -3.24
CA GLY A 435 13.07 -0.38 -2.51
C GLY A 435 12.36 -0.19 -1.18
N VAL A 436 12.17 -1.31 -0.48
CA VAL A 436 11.46 -1.36 0.80
C VAL A 436 12.45 -1.70 1.90
N GLY A 437 12.41 -0.95 3.00
CA GLY A 437 13.21 -1.29 4.18
C GLY A 437 12.82 -2.66 4.73
N SER A 438 13.81 -3.51 4.98
CA SER A 438 13.67 -4.84 5.57
C SER A 438 14.69 -5.03 6.69
N GLY A 439 14.71 -6.20 7.35
CA GLY A 439 15.64 -6.54 8.42
C GLY A 439 15.18 -6.18 9.83
N ASN A 440 15.87 -6.74 10.83
CA ASN A 440 15.53 -6.65 12.25
C ASN A 440 16.27 -5.53 12.99
N GLY A 441 17.48 -5.19 12.54
CA GLY A 441 18.40 -4.34 13.24
C GLY A 441 19.09 -5.06 14.40
N SER A 442 19.98 -4.34 15.06
CA SER A 442 20.78 -4.82 16.20
C SER A 442 20.39 -4.11 17.48
N VAL A 443 20.54 -4.79 18.62
CA VAL A 443 20.45 -4.15 19.93
C VAL A 443 21.71 -3.31 20.14
N VAL A 444 21.53 -2.05 20.51
CA VAL A 444 22.63 -1.14 20.83
C VAL A 444 22.53 -0.79 22.30
N ASP A 445 23.45 -1.35 23.09
CA ASP A 445 23.58 -1.04 24.51
C ASP A 445 24.66 0.04 24.71
N GLY A 446 24.27 1.17 25.31
CA GLY A 446 25.19 2.27 25.58
C GLY A 446 25.36 3.25 24.41
N THR A 447 26.59 3.72 24.21
CA THR A 447 26.91 4.72 23.17
C THR A 447 26.86 4.08 21.79
N TYR A 448 26.10 4.67 20.88
CA TYR A 448 25.82 4.13 19.56
C TYR A 448 27.01 4.27 18.59
N LEU A 449 27.50 5.49 18.38
CA LEU A 449 28.65 5.74 17.50
C LEU A 449 29.89 5.99 18.36
N VAL A 450 30.73 4.97 18.48
CA VAL A 450 31.93 4.96 19.33
C VAL A 450 33.18 5.15 18.47
N GLU A 451 34.09 6.02 18.90
CA GLU A 451 35.43 6.16 18.32
C GLU A 451 36.21 4.84 18.47
N GLY A 452 36.89 4.41 17.42
CA GLY A 452 37.65 3.17 17.38
C GLY A 452 36.84 1.96 16.91
N ASN A 453 35.56 2.10 16.56
CA ASN A 453 34.73 0.96 16.17
C ASN A 453 35.02 0.48 14.74
N GLU A 454 36.03 -0.39 14.61
CA GLU A 454 36.46 -1.02 13.35
C GLU A 454 35.38 -1.87 12.66
N LYS A 455 34.50 -2.50 13.44
CA LYS A 455 33.42 -3.34 12.91
C LYS A 455 32.21 -2.52 12.44
N GLY A 456 32.12 -1.26 12.86
CA GLY A 456 30.96 -0.42 12.65
C GLY A 456 29.82 -0.74 13.60
N ALA A 457 28.85 0.17 13.65
CA ALA A 457 27.63 0.00 14.44
C ALA A 457 26.50 -0.51 13.54
N GLY A 458 25.79 -1.55 13.96
CA GLY A 458 24.59 -2.01 13.25
C GLY A 458 23.43 -1.02 13.39
N VAL A 459 22.43 -1.11 12.51
CA VAL A 459 21.22 -0.27 12.60
C VAL A 459 20.44 -0.62 13.88
N PRO A 460 20.16 0.33 14.80
CA PRO A 460 19.46 0.03 16.06
C PRO A 460 18.05 -0.51 15.82
N VAL A 461 17.60 -1.49 16.61
CA VAL A 461 16.30 -2.18 16.46
C VAL A 461 15.11 -1.21 16.41
N GLN A 462 15.11 -0.16 17.22
CA GLN A 462 14.05 0.85 17.25
C GLN A 462 14.02 1.71 15.99
N ILE A 463 15.17 1.91 15.34
CA ILE A 463 15.26 2.59 14.04
C ILE A 463 14.84 1.64 12.92
N ALA A 464 15.30 0.39 12.95
CA ALA A 464 14.91 -0.67 12.02
C ALA A 464 13.39 -0.87 11.97
N ASN A 465 12.72 -0.92 13.13
CA ASN A 465 11.26 -1.02 13.21
C ASN A 465 10.54 0.13 12.48
N ASN A 466 11.12 1.34 12.52
CA ASN A 466 10.58 2.51 11.84
C ASN A 466 11.00 2.61 10.36
N LEU A 467 11.87 1.75 9.87
CA LEU A 467 12.28 1.66 8.46
C LEU A 467 11.62 0.47 7.75
N ARG A 468 11.32 -0.60 8.49
CA ARG A 468 10.73 -1.84 7.98
C ARG A 468 9.39 -1.56 7.30
N GLY A 469 9.21 -2.09 6.10
CA GLY A 469 8.00 -1.90 5.29
C GLY A 469 7.87 -0.51 4.65
N ARG A 470 8.72 0.47 5.02
CA ARG A 470 8.71 1.80 4.37
C ARG A 470 9.37 1.74 3.02
N ARG A 471 8.83 2.53 2.10
CA ARG A 471 9.31 2.64 0.73
C ARG A 471 10.25 3.82 0.59
N PHE A 472 11.34 3.60 -0.12
CA PHE A 472 12.34 4.61 -0.42
C PHE A 472 12.52 4.69 -1.93
N SER A 473 12.63 5.91 -2.47
CA SER A 473 12.86 6.15 -3.89
C SER A 473 14.31 5.89 -4.35
N SER A 474 15.25 5.85 -3.39
CA SER A 474 16.67 5.59 -3.56
C SER A 474 17.31 5.31 -2.19
N PHE A 475 18.52 4.76 -2.17
CA PHE A 475 19.29 4.61 -0.94
C PHE A 475 19.59 5.95 -0.28
N ASN A 476 19.68 7.05 -1.05
CA ASN A 476 19.85 8.38 -0.46
C ASN A 476 18.60 8.84 0.32
N SER A 477 17.39 8.51 -0.16
CA SER A 477 16.17 8.81 0.60
C SER A 477 16.05 7.91 1.84
N PHE A 478 16.48 6.64 1.75
CA PHE A 478 16.68 5.78 2.92
C PHE A 478 17.66 6.39 3.93
N ARG A 479 18.88 6.77 3.50
CA ARG A 479 19.92 7.36 4.36
C ARG A 479 19.43 8.63 5.05
N LYS A 480 18.71 9.51 4.34
CA LYS A 480 18.10 10.72 4.92
C LYS A 480 17.07 10.36 6.00
N ALA A 481 16.20 9.38 5.74
CA ALA A 481 15.20 8.94 6.69
C ALA A 481 15.84 8.28 7.92
N PHE A 482 16.84 7.42 7.73
CA PHE A 482 17.62 6.80 8.78
C PHE A 482 18.19 7.84 9.76
N TRP A 483 18.91 8.85 9.25
CA TRP A 483 19.50 9.88 10.13
C TRP A 483 18.45 10.74 10.85
N ARG A 484 17.32 11.02 10.20
CA ARG A 484 16.20 11.73 10.86
C ARG A 484 15.63 10.91 12.01
N LEU A 485 15.38 9.61 11.80
CA LEU A 485 14.89 8.72 12.84
C LEU A 485 15.87 8.63 14.02
N VAL A 486 17.18 8.55 13.77
CA VAL A 486 18.20 8.57 14.84
C VAL A 486 18.14 9.89 15.62
N ALA A 487 17.88 11.02 14.95
CA ALA A 487 17.77 12.33 15.59
C ALA A 487 16.47 12.54 16.38
N GLU A 488 15.42 11.81 16.03
CA GLU A 488 14.09 11.85 16.66
C GLU A 488 13.95 10.82 17.80
N ASP A 489 14.80 9.80 17.82
CA ASP A 489 14.80 8.78 18.85
C ASP A 489 15.17 9.36 20.24
N PRO A 490 14.35 9.14 21.28
CA PRO A 490 14.53 9.78 22.58
C PRO A 490 15.78 9.32 23.34
N VAL A 491 16.37 8.17 22.98
CA VAL A 491 17.56 7.62 23.65
C VAL A 491 18.82 7.95 22.85
N LEU A 492 18.81 7.73 21.54
CA LEU A 492 19.97 7.94 20.67
C LEU A 492 20.28 9.43 20.50
N SER A 493 19.26 10.29 20.36
CA SER A 493 19.47 11.72 20.13
C SER A 493 20.24 12.41 21.26
N LEU A 494 20.15 11.91 22.49
CA LEU A 494 20.86 12.43 23.66
C LEU A 494 22.39 12.27 23.57
N GLN A 495 22.87 11.42 22.65
CA GLN A 495 24.28 11.12 22.48
C GLN A 495 24.99 12.06 21.49
N PHE A 496 24.24 12.94 20.82
CA PHE A 496 24.76 13.82 19.78
C PHE A 496 24.70 15.29 20.21
N ASP A 497 25.71 16.06 19.78
CA ASP A 497 25.69 17.51 20.00
C ASP A 497 24.63 18.22 19.13
N ARG A 498 24.41 19.50 19.40
CA ARG A 498 23.39 20.30 18.70
C ARG A 498 23.62 20.41 17.18
N LEU A 499 24.87 20.46 16.72
CA LEU A 499 25.21 20.63 15.30
C LEU A 499 25.04 19.31 14.54
N ALA A 500 25.44 18.20 15.16
CA ALA A 500 25.20 16.85 14.66
C ALA A 500 23.70 16.58 14.55
N LEU A 501 22.92 16.90 15.59
CA LEU A 501 21.46 16.76 15.57
C LEU A 501 20.80 17.62 14.49
N ALA A 502 21.24 18.88 14.32
CA ALA A 502 20.70 19.74 13.26
C ALA A 502 20.97 19.15 11.86
N SER A 503 22.16 18.61 11.64
CA SER A 503 22.54 17.92 10.39
C SER A 503 21.67 16.68 10.16
N MET A 504 21.50 15.85 11.18
CA MET A 504 20.70 14.63 11.11
C MET A 504 19.22 14.89 10.87
N LYS A 505 18.63 15.93 11.49
CA LYS A 505 17.26 16.39 11.21
C LYS A 505 17.10 16.86 9.76
N ALA A 506 18.14 17.45 9.16
CA ALA A 506 18.16 17.76 7.73
C ALA A 506 18.32 16.50 6.84
N GLY A 507 18.61 15.32 7.41
CA GLY A 507 18.86 14.06 6.72
C GLY A 507 20.33 13.86 6.31
N LEU A 508 21.26 14.60 6.92
CA LEU A 508 22.70 14.46 6.72
C LEU A 508 23.32 13.56 7.79
N ALA A 509 24.42 12.89 7.45
CA ALA A 509 25.17 12.12 8.44
C ALA A 509 25.87 13.06 9.44
N PRO A 510 25.98 12.68 10.73
CA PRO A 510 26.77 13.40 11.72
C PRO A 510 28.27 13.30 11.40
N PRO A 511 29.09 14.26 11.88
CA PRO A 511 30.54 14.17 11.76
C PRO A 511 31.09 12.98 12.55
N ALA A 512 32.11 12.32 12.01
CA ALA A 512 32.91 11.34 12.72
C ALA A 512 34.01 12.04 13.56
N PRO A 513 34.63 11.36 14.55
CA PRO A 513 35.80 11.87 15.25
C PRO A 513 36.89 12.31 14.27
N LYS A 514 37.52 13.48 14.50
CA LYS A 514 38.52 14.03 13.57
C LYS A 514 39.72 13.10 13.33
N SER A 515 40.06 12.28 14.32
CA SER A 515 41.07 11.21 14.27
C SER A 515 40.76 10.11 13.23
N GLU A 516 39.51 10.03 12.78
CA GLU A 516 39.00 8.99 11.85
C GLU A 516 38.58 9.55 10.48
N TRP A 517 38.96 10.80 10.19
CA TRP A 517 38.74 11.40 8.89
C TRP A 517 39.74 10.86 7.86
N VAL A 518 39.33 10.83 6.59
CA VAL A 518 40.19 10.49 5.45
C VAL A 518 40.07 11.60 4.41
N GLY A 519 41.05 12.51 4.39
CA GLY A 519 40.96 13.72 3.57
C GLY A 519 39.74 14.55 3.94
N GLU A 520 38.90 14.88 2.96
CA GLU A 520 37.65 15.62 3.15
C GLU A 520 36.48 14.74 3.64
N ARG A 521 36.65 13.41 3.68
CA ARG A 521 35.64 12.48 4.22
C ARG A 521 35.69 12.53 5.74
N GLY A 522 34.78 13.30 6.32
CA GLY A 522 34.69 13.53 7.78
C GLY A 522 33.37 13.16 8.44
N LYS A 523 32.45 12.51 7.72
CA LYS A 523 31.13 12.11 8.24
C LYS A 523 31.02 10.60 8.31
N TYR A 524 30.18 10.09 9.21
CA TYR A 524 29.85 8.67 9.23
C TYR A 524 29.21 8.22 7.91
N GLU A 525 29.53 7.00 7.49
CA GLU A 525 29.15 6.39 6.23
C GLU A 525 28.34 5.11 6.50
N ILE A 526 27.34 4.81 5.67
CA ILE A 526 26.57 3.57 5.74
C ILE A 526 27.15 2.59 4.71
N HIS A 527 27.75 1.52 5.19
CA HIS A 527 28.38 0.47 4.42
C HIS A 527 27.48 -0.76 4.33
N HIS A 528 27.59 -1.52 3.24
CA HIS A 528 26.90 -2.80 3.10
C HIS A 528 27.88 -3.93 3.42
N GLU A 529 27.57 -4.79 4.38
CA GLU A 529 28.43 -5.89 4.80
C GLU A 529 28.63 -6.92 3.68
N VAL A 530 27.53 -7.42 3.13
CA VAL A 530 27.51 -8.07 1.82
C VAL A 530 27.38 -6.98 0.77
N ARG A 531 28.40 -6.83 -0.07
CA ARG A 531 28.39 -5.83 -1.14
C ARG A 531 27.20 -6.07 -2.05
N ILE A 532 26.59 -4.99 -2.53
CA ILE A 532 25.50 -5.03 -3.50
C ILE A 532 25.93 -5.80 -4.76
N SER A 533 27.17 -5.59 -5.22
CA SER A 533 27.77 -6.31 -6.34
C SER A 533 27.93 -7.81 -6.11
N ASP A 534 27.90 -8.27 -4.87
CA ASP A 534 27.98 -9.70 -4.50
C ASP A 534 26.58 -10.28 -4.18
N GLY A 535 25.51 -9.50 -4.41
CA GLY A 535 24.12 -9.90 -4.18
C GLY A 535 23.56 -9.43 -2.84
N GLY A 536 24.27 -8.55 -2.13
CA GLY A 536 23.77 -7.97 -0.88
C GLY A 536 22.54 -7.09 -1.11
N ALA A 537 21.52 -7.27 -0.27
CA ALA A 537 20.31 -6.46 -0.32
C ALA A 537 20.60 -4.98 0.00
N VAL A 538 20.00 -4.07 -0.77
CA VAL A 538 20.25 -2.62 -0.70
C VAL A 538 19.56 -1.95 0.50
N TYR A 539 18.38 -2.44 0.87
CA TYR A 539 17.51 -1.83 1.88
C TYR A 539 17.29 -2.72 3.12
N ASP A 540 17.97 -3.86 3.18
CA ASP A 540 17.98 -4.70 4.36
C ASP A 540 18.92 -4.11 5.40
N VAL A 541 18.35 -3.64 6.52
CA VAL A 541 19.14 -3.00 7.58
C VAL A 541 20.09 -3.95 8.28
N ASP A 542 19.88 -5.26 8.17
CA ASP A 542 20.80 -6.28 8.71
C ASP A 542 22.05 -6.42 7.85
N ASN A 543 22.00 -5.96 6.59
CA ASN A 543 23.15 -5.85 5.70
C ASN A 543 23.90 -4.51 5.84
N LEU A 544 23.49 -3.62 6.75
CA LEU A 544 24.04 -2.27 6.86
C LEU A 544 24.81 -2.05 8.17
N VAL A 545 25.99 -1.43 8.05
CA VAL A 545 26.81 -0.98 9.19
C VAL A 545 27.25 0.46 9.03
N ILE A 546 27.31 1.18 10.14
CA ILE A 546 27.71 2.58 10.20
C ILE A 546 29.19 2.64 10.59
N LEU A 547 30.02 3.15 9.68
CA LEU A 547 31.46 3.24 9.82
C LEU A 547 31.93 4.69 9.74
N SER A 548 33.03 5.01 10.42
CA SER A 548 33.76 6.24 10.12
C SER A 548 34.59 6.07 8.84
N PRO A 549 34.98 7.17 8.19
CA PRO A 549 35.71 7.13 6.91
C PRO A 549 36.99 6.28 6.96
N LYS A 550 37.75 6.37 8.07
CA LYS A 550 38.95 5.56 8.29
C LYS A 550 38.65 4.06 8.30
N PHE A 551 37.63 3.63 9.05
CA PHE A 551 37.30 2.20 9.16
C PHE A 551 36.58 1.68 7.91
N HIS A 552 35.79 2.52 7.24
CA HIS A 552 35.26 2.18 5.92
C HIS A 552 36.41 1.89 4.93
N LEU A 553 37.44 2.74 4.87
CA LEU A 553 38.60 2.50 4.02
C LEU A 553 39.36 1.20 4.41
N LEU A 554 39.48 0.91 5.71
CA LEU A 554 40.16 -0.30 6.18
C LEU A 554 39.39 -1.58 5.83
N LYS A 555 38.06 -1.59 5.93
CA LYS A 555 37.19 -2.69 5.49
C LYS A 555 37.46 -3.08 4.03
N HIS A 556 37.67 -2.09 3.18
CA HIS A 556 37.98 -2.25 1.77
C HIS A 556 39.44 -2.68 1.48
N LYS A 557 40.40 -2.25 2.30
CA LYS A 557 41.80 -2.67 2.18
C LYS A 557 42.06 -4.08 2.71
N GLY A 558 41.35 -4.49 3.77
CA GLY A 558 41.54 -5.77 4.47
C GLY A 558 41.01 -7.01 3.73
N SER A 559 40.19 -6.85 2.68
CA SER A 559 39.76 -7.96 1.82
C SER A 559 40.83 -8.41 0.82
N LYS A 560 42.02 -7.80 0.82
CA LYS A 560 43.21 -8.31 0.12
C LYS A 560 43.95 -9.30 1.02
N GLY A 561 43.57 -10.57 0.96
CA GLY A 561 44.40 -11.69 1.37
C GLY A 561 43.98 -12.39 2.67
N LEU A 562 43.25 -13.49 2.50
CA LEU A 562 43.61 -14.80 3.04
C LEU A 562 43.53 -15.82 1.91
#